data_AF-A0A8T3XVR4-F1
#
_entry.id   AF-A0A8T3XVR4-F1
#
_cell.length_a   1.000
_cell.length_b   1.000
_cell.length_c   1.000
_cell.angle_alpha   90.00
_cell.angle_beta   90.00
_cell.angle_gamma   90.00
#
_symmetry.space_group_name_H-M   'P 1'
#
loop_
_entity.id
_entity.type
_entity.pdbx_description
1 polymer ?
#
loop_
_entity_poly.entity_id
_entity_poly.type
_entity_poly.pdbx_seq_one_letter_code
_entity_poly.pdbx_strand_id
1 'polypeptide(L)'
;MSTKIQELPEVGEIVVATIAKVSDHGAYVTLDEYGGIQGFLHISEIAPGWVRNVTKYVRIGEKKVLLVKKVILERSEIDLSLKQIS
;
A
#
# COMPACT_ATOMS: atom_id res chain seq x y z
N MET A 1 5.84 -24.26 -19.43
CA MET A 1 6.02 -22.88 -18.97
C MET A 1 4.71 -22.44 -18.34
N SER A 2 4.57 -22.58 -17.02
CA SER A 2 3.34 -22.16 -16.33
C SER A 2 3.43 -20.67 -16.07
N THR A 3 2.72 -19.89 -16.87
CA THR A 3 2.46 -18.48 -16.57
C THR A 3 1.66 -18.46 -15.27
N LYS A 4 2.32 -18.21 -14.14
CA LYS A 4 1.63 -17.93 -12.88
C LYS A 4 0.82 -16.67 -13.13
N ILE A 5 -0.50 -16.81 -13.18
CA ILE A 5 -1.42 -15.70 -12.97
C ILE A 5 -1.19 -15.33 -11.50
N GLN A 6 -0.25 -14.43 -11.26
CA GLN A 6 0.07 -13.98 -9.91
C GLN A 6 -0.97 -12.91 -9.58
N GLU A 7 -2.13 -13.35 -9.08
CA GLU A 7 -3.25 -12.46 -8.75
C GLU A 7 -2.88 -11.48 -7.62
N LEU A 8 -1.84 -11.79 -6.84
CA LEU A 8 -1.37 -10.99 -5.71
C LEU A 8 0.15 -10.76 -5.83
N PRO A 9 0.65 -9.56 -5.50
CA PRO A 9 2.08 -9.27 -5.51
C PRO A 9 2.83 -10.10 -4.46
N GLU A 10 4.13 -10.28 -4.66
CA GLU A 10 4.98 -10.99 -3.70
C GLU A 10 5.47 -10.08 -2.57
N VAL A 11 5.82 -10.67 -1.42
CA VAL A 11 6.42 -9.92 -0.31
C VAL A 11 7.80 -9.41 -0.72
N GLY A 12 8.04 -8.11 -0.53
CA GLY A 12 9.23 -7.40 -0.98
C GLY A 12 9.09 -6.77 -2.37
N GLU A 13 7.99 -7.01 -3.07
CA GLU A 13 7.72 -6.38 -4.37
C GLU A 13 7.35 -4.91 -4.21
N ILE A 14 7.76 -4.11 -5.19
CA ILE A 14 7.42 -2.70 -5.27
C ILE A 14 6.21 -2.56 -6.19
N VAL A 15 5.14 -1.97 -5.67
CA VAL A 15 3.86 -1.84 -6.35
C VAL A 15 3.38 -0.39 -6.34
N VAL A 16 2.64 0.01 -7.37
CA VAL A 16 1.98 1.32 -7.41
C VAL A 16 0.55 1.17 -6.92
N ALA A 17 0.20 1.91 -5.87
CA ALA A 17 -1.16 1.94 -5.33
C ALA A 17 -1.73 3.36 -5.33
N THR A 18 -3.04 3.45 -5.54
CA THR A 18 -3.80 4.70 -5.50
C THR A 18 -4.43 4.85 -4.13
N ILE A 19 -4.26 5.99 -3.47
CA ILE A 19 -4.91 6.24 -2.17
C ILE A 19 -6.43 6.31 -2.36
N ALA A 20 -7.15 5.35 -1.80
CA ALA A 20 -8.62 5.32 -1.83
C ALA A 20 -9.21 6.12 -0.65
N LYS A 21 -8.60 6.01 0.53
CA LYS A 21 -9.07 6.68 1.75
C LYS A 21 -7.92 6.98 2.69
N VAL A 22 -8.00 8.11 3.39
CA VAL A 22 -7.03 8.49 4.43
C VAL A 22 -7.76 8.55 5.78
N SER A 23 -7.11 8.03 6.82
CA SER A 23 -7.59 8.01 8.20
C SER A 23 -6.46 8.47 9.14
N ASP A 24 -6.77 8.79 10.41
CA ASP A 24 -5.76 9.21 11.39
C ASP A 24 -4.71 8.14 11.72
N HIS A 25 -5.04 6.86 11.53
CA HIS A 25 -4.12 5.74 11.79
C HIS A 25 -3.37 5.25 10.55
N GLY A 26 -3.68 5.76 9.36
CA GLY A 26 -3.08 5.29 8.11
C GLY A 26 -3.88 5.67 6.86
N ALA A 27 -3.58 5.01 5.74
CA ALA A 27 -4.29 5.21 4.49
C ALA A 27 -4.62 3.86 3.84
N TYR A 28 -5.86 3.74 3.38
CA TYR A 28 -6.27 2.66 2.51
C TYR A 28 -5.93 3.02 1.08
N VAL A 29 -5.30 2.08 0.40
CA VAL A 29 -4.84 2.24 -0.97
C VAL A 29 -5.38 1.08 -1.79
N THR A 30 -5.37 1.23 -3.10
CA THR A 30 -5.88 0.23 -4.03
C THR A 30 -4.84 0.02 -5.11
N LEU A 31 -4.44 -1.24 -5.31
CA LEU A 31 -3.48 -1.65 -6.32
C LEU A 31 -4.22 -1.86 -7.63
N ASP A 32 -4.28 -0.82 -8.46
CA ASP A 32 -4.95 -0.85 -9.77
C ASP A 32 -4.33 -1.89 -10.71
N GLU A 33 -3.02 -2.09 -10.63
CA GLU A 33 -2.26 -3.06 -11.43
C GLU A 33 -2.56 -4.53 -11.07
N TYR A 34 -3.08 -4.78 -9.87
CA TYR A 34 -3.38 -6.12 -9.34
C TYR A 34 -4.89 -6.30 -9.17
N GLY A 35 -5.68 -5.82 -10.14
CA GLY A 35 -7.13 -6.03 -10.15
C GLY A 35 -7.89 -5.28 -9.05
N GLY A 36 -7.32 -4.20 -8.51
CA GLY A 36 -7.97 -3.39 -7.48
C GLY A 36 -7.90 -4.00 -6.08
N ILE A 37 -6.88 -4.82 -5.80
CA ILE A 37 -6.64 -5.33 -4.44
C ILE A 37 -6.51 -4.17 -3.45
N GLN A 38 -7.05 -4.38 -2.25
CA GLN A 38 -6.96 -3.41 -1.17
C GLN A 38 -5.61 -3.53 -0.47
N GLY A 39 -4.98 -2.38 -0.27
CA GLY A 39 -3.76 -2.23 0.49
C GLY A 39 -4.00 -1.33 1.71
N PHE A 40 -3.26 -1.59 2.77
CA PHE A 40 -3.26 -0.78 3.97
C PHE A 40 -1.86 -0.22 4.22
N LEU A 41 -1.79 1.11 4.34
CA LEU A 41 -0.56 1.85 4.62
C LEU A 41 -0.66 2.42 6.03
N HIS A 42 0.07 1.82 6.97
CA HIS A 42 0.06 2.25 8.36
C HIS A 42 0.77 3.61 8.52
N ILE A 43 0.28 4.49 9.41
CA ILE A 43 0.88 5.83 9.61
C ILE A 43 2.37 5.79 9.96
N SER A 44 2.80 4.78 10.73
CA SER A 44 4.22 4.56 11.07
C SER A 44 5.10 4.26 9.86
N GLU A 45 4.50 3.79 8.76
CA GLU A 45 5.19 3.47 7.50
C GLU A 45 5.13 4.64 6.50
N ILE A 46 4.32 5.68 6.78
CA ILE A 46 4.23 6.89 5.93
C ILE A 46 5.43 7.81 6.17
N ALA A 47 5.84 8.01 7.42
CA ALA A 47 7.00 8.82 7.74
C ALA A 47 7.66 8.41 9.07
N PRO A 48 8.99 8.57 9.23
CA PRO A 48 9.66 8.43 10.50
C PRO A 48 9.33 9.62 11.43
N GLY A 49 8.45 9.41 12.41
CA GLY A 49 8.18 10.38 13.48
C GLY A 49 6.70 10.75 13.62
N TRP A 50 6.43 11.81 14.40
CA TRP A 50 5.07 12.26 14.65
C TRP A 50 4.49 12.95 13.41
N VAL A 51 3.63 12.25 12.68
CA VAL A 51 2.90 12.80 11.53
C VAL A 51 1.72 13.61 12.05
N ARG A 52 1.89 14.94 12.08
CA ARG A 52 0.83 15.89 12.50
C ARG A 52 -0.30 16.02 11.48
N ASN A 53 -0.04 15.70 10.21
CA ASN A 53 -1.00 15.79 9.12
C ASN A 53 -0.69 14.72 8.06
N VAL A 54 -1.41 13.60 8.12
CA VAL A 54 -1.28 12.49 7.16
C VAL A 54 -1.62 12.97 5.74
N THR A 55 -2.59 13.89 5.62
CA THR A 55 -3.06 14.48 4.36
C THR A 55 -1.98 15.25 3.57
N LYS A 56 -0.85 15.61 4.20
CA LYS A 56 0.30 16.20 3.50
C LYS A 56 1.16 15.18 2.78
N TYR A 57 1.18 13.92 3.26
CA TYR A 57 2.01 12.85 2.73
C TYR A 57 1.27 11.96 1.74
N VAL A 58 -0.04 11.80 1.97
CA VAL A 58 -0.94 11.01 1.14
C VAL A 58 -2.20 11.80 0.88
N ARG A 59 -2.64 11.82 -0.37
CA ARG A 59 -3.88 12.47 -0.81
C ARG A 59 -4.76 11.44 -1.50
N ILE A 60 -6.06 11.51 -1.26
CA ILE A 60 -7.03 10.66 -1.94
C ILE A 60 -6.90 10.86 -3.46
N GLY A 61 -6.82 9.76 -4.21
CA GLY A 61 -6.60 9.75 -5.66
C GLY A 61 -5.14 9.88 -6.09
N GLU A 62 -4.20 10.09 -5.17
CA GLU A 62 -2.78 10.13 -5.48
C GLU A 62 -2.21 8.72 -5.64
N LYS A 63 -1.33 8.53 -6.62
CA LYS A 63 -0.60 7.26 -6.83
C LYS A 63 0.74 7.32 -6.11
N LYS A 64 1.03 6.30 -5.31
CA LYS A 64 2.29 6.16 -4.57
C LYS A 64 2.90 4.79 -4.82
N VAL A 65 4.22 4.79 -4.91
CA VAL A 65 5.03 3.57 -4.96
C VAL A 65 5.21 3.07 -3.54
N LEU A 66 4.83 1.83 -3.27
CA LEU A 66 4.83 1.21 -1.96
C LEU A 66 5.45 -0.18 -2.04
N LEU A 67 6.07 -0.63 -0.96
CA LEU A 67 6.63 -1.97 -0.86
C LEU A 67 5.68 -2.89 -0.13
N VAL A 68 5.45 -4.08 -0.69
CA VAL A 68 4.65 -5.13 -0.08
C VAL A 68 5.40 -5.70 1.10
N LYS A 69 4.96 -5.38 2.32
CA LYS A 69 5.56 -5.96 3.54
C LYS A 69 4.95 -7.33 3.84
N LYS A 70 3.64 -7.47 3.64
CA LYS A 70 2.93 -8.72 3.93
C LYS A 70 1.65 -8.80 3.11
N VAL A 71 1.32 -10.00 2.65
CA VAL A 71 0.07 -10.29 1.94
C VAL A 71 -0.82 -11.13 2.83
N ILE A 72 -2.06 -10.68 3.04
CA ILE A 72 -3.07 -11.36 3.85
C ILE A 72 -4.11 -11.97 2.91
N LEU A 73 -3.91 -13.25 2.57
CA LEU A 73 -4.77 -13.99 1.66
C LEU A 73 -6.22 -14.13 2.15
N GLU A 74 -6.41 -14.25 3.47
CA GLU A 74 -7.74 -14.42 4.10
C GLU A 74 -8.68 -13.23 3.87
N ARG A 75 -8.13 -12.02 3.71
CA ARG A 75 -8.89 -10.78 3.53
C ARG A 75 -8.64 -10.09 2.20
N SER A 76 -7.78 -10.66 1.35
CA SER A 76 -7.28 -10.00 0.14
C SER A 76 -6.78 -8.58 0.43
N GLU A 77 -6.07 -8.43 1.55
CA GLU A 77 -5.50 -7.16 2.00
C GLU A 77 -3.98 -7.26 2.02
N ILE A 78 -3.31 -6.17 1.62
CA ILE A 78 -1.85 -6.12 1.54
C ILE A 78 -1.33 -5.03 2.47
N ASP A 79 -0.46 -5.39 3.41
CA ASP A 79 0.29 -4.44 4.21
C ASP A 79 1.42 -3.82 3.37
N LEU A 80 1.35 -2.51 3.23
CA LEU A 80 2.25 -1.73 2.38
C LEU A 80 3.09 -0.78 3.23
N SER A 81 4.31 -0.51 2.75
CA SER A 81 5.23 0.42 3.39
C SER A 81 5.77 1.44 2.40
N LEU A 82 5.72 2.71 2.78
CA LEU A 82 6.36 3.80 2.03
C LEU A 82 7.81 4.01 2.50
N LYS A 83 8.07 3.77 3.78
CA LYS A 83 9.37 3.96 4.42
C LYS A 83 10.46 3.03 3.91
N GLN A 84 10.13 1.78 3.54
CA GLN A 84 11.13 0.81 3.09
C GLN A 84 11.76 1.12 1.73
N ILE A 85 11.17 2.03 0.95
CA ILE A 85 11.69 2.47 -0.35
C ILE A 85 12.57 3.73 -0.22
N SER A 86 12.44 4.47 0.90
CA SER A 86 13.06 5.79 1.08
C SER A 86 14.29 5.80 1.97
#